data_AF-A0AAU0X1I6-F1
#
_entry.id   AF-A0AAU0X1I6-F1
#
_cell.length_a   1.000
_cell.length_b   1.000
_cell.length_c   1.000
_cell.angle_alpha   90.00
_cell.angle_beta   90.00
_cell.angle_gamma   90.00
#
_symmetry.space_group_name_H-M   'P 1'
#
loop_
_entity.id
_entity.type
_entity.pdbx_description
1 polymer ?
#
loop_
_entity_poly.entity_id
_entity_poly.type
_entity_poly.pdbx_seq_one_letter_code
_entity_poly.pdbx_strand_id
1 'polypeptide(L)'
;MTAAVFSDPASGEPDADLTDQLGRELDALRAEFMAARGADDAHYIRTVIAVQRGCETGGRLALTVSLLPPAWFTGTALLTFAKILENMELGHNILHGQWDWLGDPAIHSTTWEWDFATPADAWKRTHNHLHHTYTNVVGRDRDLGYTVLRMAPDQPWHPGHLLQPLFTALLAPVFEWGIALYDLEVDEALAGRKSVRAFLGDTTAMVGKAVHQAAKDYVLFPLLAGPSALPCLLGNLTATTARNVWAHTVIFCGHFPGDVHTFAYTEEQIEGESRGEWYLRQIQGSANIEGGPLLHLLTGNLSHQIEHHLFPDLPSNRYAELAPRVRKICARYGLPYATGPLWRQYASMWGRVLRHALPTAHSGAERGIEGHRRAE
;
A
#
# COMPACT_ATOMS: atom_id res chain seq x y z
N MET A 1 -6.38 -23.59 -13.43
CA MET A 1 -6.58 -23.75 -14.89
C MET A 1 -6.09 -22.53 -15.69
N THR A 2 -5.46 -21.53 -15.07
CA THR A 2 -4.98 -20.28 -15.70
C THR A 2 -3.64 -20.40 -16.43
N ALA A 3 -2.80 -21.39 -16.08
CA ALA A 3 -1.51 -21.59 -16.73
C ALA A 3 -1.63 -21.89 -18.24
N ALA A 4 -2.70 -22.57 -18.68
CA ALA A 4 -2.77 -23.14 -20.03
C ALA A 4 -3.00 -22.15 -21.19
N VAL A 5 -3.42 -20.90 -20.91
CA VAL A 5 -3.70 -19.91 -21.98
C VAL A 5 -2.47 -19.05 -22.27
N PHE A 6 -1.63 -18.83 -21.27
CA PHE A 6 -0.39 -18.09 -21.42
C PHE A 6 0.84 -18.99 -21.46
N SER A 7 0.77 -20.31 -21.37
CA SER A 7 1.97 -21.13 -21.54
C SER A 7 2.09 -21.63 -22.98
N ASP A 8 3.25 -21.43 -23.61
CA ASP A 8 3.62 -22.20 -24.80
C ASP A 8 3.51 -23.69 -24.42
N PRO A 9 2.67 -24.47 -25.15
CA PRO A 9 2.49 -25.90 -24.87
C PRO A 9 3.79 -26.72 -24.88
N ALA A 10 4.84 -26.21 -25.52
CA ALA A 10 6.15 -26.85 -25.62
C ALA A 10 7.11 -26.49 -24.47
N SER A 11 7.15 -25.24 -24.02
CA SER A 11 8.11 -24.75 -23.01
C SER A 11 7.51 -24.53 -21.61
N GLY A 12 6.20 -24.32 -21.51
CA GLY A 12 5.54 -23.92 -20.27
C GLY A 12 5.69 -22.44 -19.91
N GLU A 13 6.40 -21.66 -20.73
CA GLU A 13 6.68 -20.22 -20.55
C GLU A 13 5.57 -19.34 -21.13
N PRO A 14 5.41 -18.08 -20.65
CA PRO A 14 4.52 -17.09 -21.24
C PRO A 14 4.58 -17.08 -22.79
N ASP A 15 3.45 -17.24 -23.48
CA ASP A 15 3.36 -17.07 -24.93
C ASP A 15 3.69 -15.61 -25.25
N ALA A 16 4.89 -15.39 -25.79
CA ALA A 16 5.46 -14.07 -26.02
C ALA A 16 4.58 -13.18 -26.91
N ASP A 17 3.88 -13.76 -27.88
CA ASP A 17 2.99 -12.99 -28.76
C ASP A 17 1.75 -12.49 -27.99
N LEU A 18 1.21 -13.32 -27.08
CA LEU A 18 0.07 -12.97 -26.25
C LEU A 18 0.42 -11.96 -25.16
N THR A 19 1.58 -12.10 -24.50
CA THR A 19 2.04 -11.12 -23.50
C THR A 19 2.33 -9.78 -24.14
N ASP A 20 2.97 -9.75 -25.31
CA ASP A 20 3.20 -8.52 -26.06
C ASP A 20 1.89 -7.84 -26.50
N GLN A 21 0.88 -8.63 -26.91
CA GLN A 21 -0.42 -8.09 -27.27
C GLN A 21 -1.14 -7.50 -26.04
N LEU A 22 -1.10 -8.20 -24.90
CA LEU A 22 -1.64 -7.70 -23.62
C LEU A 22 -0.98 -6.37 -23.25
N GLY A 23 0.35 -6.29 -23.35
CA GLY A 23 1.12 -5.08 -23.07
C GLY A 23 0.68 -3.90 -23.92
N ARG A 24 0.59 -4.09 -25.24
CA ARG A 24 0.11 -3.05 -26.18
C ARG A 24 -1.29 -2.56 -25.86
N GLU A 25 -2.23 -3.46 -25.53
CA GLU A 25 -3.61 -3.08 -25.21
C GLU A 25 -3.71 -2.28 -23.90
N LEU A 26 -2.95 -2.67 -22.87
CA LEU A 26 -2.90 -1.95 -21.60
C LEU A 26 -2.19 -0.60 -21.72
N ASP A 27 -1.10 -0.51 -22.49
CA ASP A 27 -0.43 0.76 -22.79
C ASP A 27 -1.33 1.72 -23.57
N ALA A 28 -2.07 1.21 -24.57
CA ALA A 28 -3.05 2.01 -25.32
C ALA A 28 -4.16 2.54 -24.40
N LEU A 29 -4.65 1.69 -23.49
CA LEU A 29 -5.64 2.07 -22.49
C LEU A 29 -5.09 3.16 -21.55
N ARG A 30 -3.86 3.00 -21.05
CA ARG A 30 -3.20 4.02 -20.23
C ARG A 30 -3.09 5.35 -20.98
N ALA A 31 -2.61 5.31 -22.22
CA ALA A 31 -2.43 6.51 -23.05
C ALA A 31 -3.74 7.27 -23.24
N GLU A 32 -4.84 6.55 -23.49
CA GLU A 32 -6.17 7.14 -23.61
C GLU A 32 -6.59 7.89 -22.34
N PHE A 33 -6.51 7.24 -21.17
CA PHE A 33 -6.90 7.87 -19.91
C PHE A 33 -5.96 9.01 -19.52
N MET A 34 -4.66 8.89 -19.79
CA MET A 34 -3.68 9.96 -19.56
C MET A 34 -3.96 11.19 -20.42
N ALA A 35 -4.38 11.01 -21.67
CA ALA A 35 -4.77 12.07 -22.59
C ALA A 35 -6.12 12.71 -22.24
N ALA A 36 -7.03 11.95 -21.65
CA ALA A 36 -8.35 12.43 -21.24
C ALA A 36 -8.35 13.28 -19.96
N ARG A 37 -7.21 13.35 -19.23
CA ARG A 37 -7.08 14.14 -17.99
C ARG A 37 -7.31 15.62 -18.25
N GLY A 38 -8.02 16.29 -17.34
CA GLY A 38 -8.36 17.70 -17.54
C GLY A 38 -9.03 18.38 -16.36
N ALA A 39 -9.87 19.37 -16.66
CA ALA A 39 -10.46 20.27 -15.67
C ALA A 39 -11.29 19.55 -14.59
N ASP A 40 -11.97 18.47 -14.95
CA ASP A 40 -12.79 17.70 -14.00
C ASP A 40 -11.93 16.98 -12.95
N ASP A 41 -10.76 16.45 -13.35
CA ASP A 41 -9.81 15.82 -12.42
C ASP A 41 -9.19 16.88 -11.49
N ALA A 42 -8.84 18.04 -12.05
CA ALA A 42 -8.34 19.17 -11.27
C ALA A 42 -9.39 19.67 -10.25
N HIS A 43 -10.66 19.70 -10.64
CA HIS A 43 -11.76 20.05 -9.75
C HIS A 43 -11.95 19.01 -8.65
N TYR A 44 -11.88 17.72 -9.00
CA TYR A 44 -11.96 16.62 -8.05
C TYR A 44 -10.91 16.76 -6.95
N ILE A 45 -9.62 16.82 -7.27
CA ILE A 45 -8.56 16.82 -6.25
C ILE A 45 -8.62 18.06 -5.36
N ARG A 46 -8.94 19.24 -5.93
CA ARG A 46 -9.14 20.47 -5.17
C ARG A 46 -10.33 20.38 -4.23
N THR A 47 -11.39 19.70 -4.64
CA THR A 47 -12.58 19.46 -3.81
C THR A 47 -12.25 18.51 -2.66
N VAL A 48 -11.53 17.41 -2.91
CA VAL A 48 -11.10 16.49 -1.85
C VAL A 48 -10.21 17.21 -0.84
N ILE A 49 -9.25 18.03 -1.29
CA ILE A 49 -8.41 18.86 -0.40
C ILE A 49 -9.26 19.81 0.44
N ALA A 50 -10.24 20.50 -0.15
CA ALA A 50 -11.12 21.41 0.58
C ALA A 50 -11.96 20.69 1.64
N VAL A 51 -12.52 19.51 1.30
CA VAL A 51 -13.28 18.67 2.23
C VAL A 51 -12.38 18.16 3.36
N GLN A 52 -11.20 17.64 3.04
CA GLN A 52 -10.24 17.15 4.03
C GLN A 52 -9.87 18.26 5.02
N ARG A 53 -9.48 19.45 4.53
CA ARG A 53 -9.10 20.60 5.37
C ARG A 53 -10.27 21.13 6.20
N GLY A 54 -11.48 21.13 5.63
CA GLY A 54 -12.71 21.51 6.34
C GLY A 54 -13.03 20.54 7.48
N CYS A 55 -12.97 19.23 7.24
CA CYS A 55 -13.16 18.20 8.25
C CYS A 55 -12.06 18.24 9.33
N GLU A 56 -10.80 18.45 8.95
CA GLU A 56 -9.71 18.59 9.92
C GLU A 56 -9.92 19.80 10.83
N THR A 57 -10.18 20.97 10.23
CA THR A 57 -10.40 22.20 10.98
C THR A 57 -11.63 22.08 11.89
N GLY A 58 -12.76 21.61 11.35
CA GLY A 58 -13.99 21.41 12.12
C GLY A 58 -13.84 20.38 13.22
N GLY A 59 -13.14 19.28 12.95
CA GLY A 59 -12.84 18.24 13.93
C GLY A 59 -12.01 18.76 15.10
N ARG A 60 -10.92 19.49 14.80
CA ARG A 60 -10.05 20.09 15.81
C ARG A 60 -10.77 21.16 16.63
N LEU A 61 -11.59 22.01 16.00
CA LEU A 61 -12.41 23.00 16.71
C LEU A 61 -13.43 22.35 17.64
N ALA A 62 -14.14 21.30 17.17
CA ALA A 62 -15.08 20.56 18.01
C ALA A 62 -14.38 19.90 19.22
N LEU A 63 -13.16 19.40 19.03
CA LEU A 63 -12.37 18.81 20.11
C LEU A 63 -11.94 19.82 21.19
N THR A 64 -11.93 21.13 20.92
CA THR A 64 -11.65 22.14 21.96
C THR A 64 -12.72 22.21 23.05
N VAL A 65 -13.95 21.80 22.74
CA VAL A 65 -15.11 21.78 23.67
C VAL A 65 -15.58 20.34 23.95
N SER A 66 -14.69 19.37 23.80
CA SER A 66 -15.01 17.93 23.88
C SER A 66 -15.27 17.38 25.28
N LEU A 67 -15.29 18.23 26.31
CA LEU A 67 -15.98 17.90 27.56
C LEU A 67 -17.49 17.65 27.34
N LEU A 68 -18.06 18.22 26.27
CA LEU A 68 -19.39 17.88 25.79
C LEU A 68 -19.32 16.60 24.94
N PRO A 69 -19.96 15.49 25.34
CA PRO A 69 -19.84 14.22 24.60
C PRO A 69 -20.20 14.31 23.11
N PRO A 70 -21.26 15.03 22.68
CA PRO A 70 -21.55 15.20 21.26
C PRO A 70 -20.43 15.88 20.47
N ALA A 71 -19.73 16.84 21.09
CA ALA A 71 -18.59 17.51 20.47
C ALA A 71 -17.38 16.59 20.36
N TRP A 72 -17.15 15.71 21.34
CA TRP A 72 -16.12 14.68 21.25
C TRP A 72 -16.39 13.71 20.09
N PHE A 73 -17.61 13.15 19.99
CA PHE A 73 -17.96 12.22 18.92
C PHE A 73 -17.86 12.87 17.54
N THR A 74 -18.41 14.09 17.41
CA THR A 74 -18.35 14.84 16.13
C THR A 74 -16.91 15.19 15.76
N GLY A 75 -16.14 15.69 16.73
CA GLY A 75 -14.75 16.08 16.53
C GLY A 75 -13.87 14.93 16.11
N THR A 76 -13.96 13.81 16.82
CA THR A 76 -13.22 12.58 16.52
C THR A 76 -13.62 11.99 15.17
N ALA A 77 -14.93 11.96 14.84
CA ALA A 77 -15.39 11.43 13.55
C ALA A 77 -14.89 12.27 12.35
N LEU A 78 -15.01 13.60 12.44
CA LEU A 78 -14.51 14.51 11.40
C LEU A 78 -12.99 14.41 11.25
N LEU A 79 -12.25 14.34 12.35
CA LEU A 79 -10.80 14.20 12.33
C LEU A 79 -10.37 12.84 11.76
N THR A 80 -11.10 11.76 12.08
CA THR A 80 -10.85 10.43 11.52
C THR A 80 -11.03 10.42 10.02
N PHE A 81 -12.15 10.98 9.54
CA PHE A 81 -12.43 11.11 8.11
C PHE A 81 -11.36 11.95 7.40
N ALA A 82 -10.96 13.09 7.98
CA ALA A 82 -9.91 13.93 7.44
C ALA A 82 -8.55 13.21 7.36
N LYS A 83 -8.16 12.48 8.40
CA LYS A 83 -6.91 11.71 8.41
C LYS A 83 -6.93 10.57 7.40
N ILE A 84 -8.06 9.90 7.20
CA ILE A 84 -8.20 8.85 6.16
C ILE A 84 -8.06 9.47 4.77
N LEU A 85 -8.75 10.59 4.48
CA LEU A 85 -8.62 11.25 3.19
C LEU A 85 -7.20 11.76 2.94
N GLU A 86 -6.57 12.35 3.97
CA GLU A 86 -5.19 12.79 3.88
C GLU A 86 -4.29 11.61 3.54
N ASN A 87 -4.36 10.50 4.27
CA ASN A 87 -3.44 9.40 4.05
C ASN A 87 -3.69 8.67 2.73
N MET A 88 -4.94 8.31 2.44
CA MET A 88 -5.29 7.40 1.35
C MET A 88 -5.48 8.13 0.01
N GLU A 89 -6.29 9.19 -0.03
CA GLU A 89 -6.64 9.85 -1.29
C GLU A 89 -5.70 11.00 -1.67
N LEU A 90 -5.14 11.70 -0.67
CA LEU A 90 -4.22 12.83 -0.92
C LEU A 90 -2.76 12.37 -0.90
N GLY A 91 -2.19 12.12 0.28
CA GLY A 91 -0.80 11.78 0.51
C GLY A 91 -0.31 10.65 -0.39
N HIS A 92 -0.92 9.47 -0.32
CA HIS A 92 -0.56 8.35 -1.17
C HIS A 92 -0.54 8.71 -2.68
N ASN A 93 -1.66 9.23 -3.20
CA ASN A 93 -1.83 9.48 -4.64
C ASN A 93 -1.03 10.67 -5.16
N ILE A 94 -0.91 11.75 -4.37
CA ILE A 94 -0.05 12.90 -4.72
C ILE A 94 1.41 12.46 -4.71
N LEU A 95 1.85 11.64 -3.76
CA LEU A 95 3.22 11.13 -3.73
C LEU A 95 3.54 10.17 -4.87
N HIS A 96 2.53 9.49 -5.45
CA HIS A 96 2.66 8.75 -6.71
C HIS A 96 2.77 9.64 -7.96
N GLY A 97 2.67 10.97 -7.81
CA GLY A 97 2.79 11.92 -8.92
C GLY A 97 1.55 12.00 -9.80
N GLN A 98 0.42 11.43 -9.37
CA GLN A 98 -0.82 11.37 -10.16
C GLN A 98 -1.35 12.76 -10.57
N TRP A 99 -0.97 13.79 -9.83
CA TRP A 99 -1.45 15.17 -9.98
C TRP A 99 -0.37 16.14 -10.48
N ASP A 100 0.87 15.67 -10.67
CA ASP A 100 2.02 16.52 -11.03
C ASP A 100 1.82 17.26 -12.37
N TRP A 101 1.03 16.69 -13.28
CA TRP A 101 0.67 17.30 -14.57
C TRP A 101 -0.08 18.64 -14.44
N LEU A 102 -0.65 18.94 -13.27
CA LEU A 102 -1.27 20.24 -12.98
C LEU A 102 -0.24 21.37 -12.91
N GLY A 103 1.02 21.06 -12.65
CA GLY A 103 2.07 22.06 -12.41
C GLY A 103 1.82 22.93 -11.16
N ASP A 104 0.93 22.49 -10.27
CA ASP A 104 0.58 23.20 -9.04
C ASP A 104 1.49 22.74 -7.89
N PRO A 105 2.39 23.59 -7.38
CA PRO A 105 3.31 23.20 -6.31
C PRO A 105 2.59 22.89 -4.98
N ALA A 106 1.31 23.25 -4.83
CA ALA A 106 0.53 22.84 -3.68
C ALA A 106 -0.02 21.41 -3.79
N ILE A 107 0.08 20.76 -4.95
CA ILE A 107 -0.45 19.41 -5.24
C ILE A 107 0.57 18.65 -6.10
N HIS A 108 1.81 18.54 -5.62
CA HIS A 108 2.89 17.89 -6.37
C HIS A 108 3.67 16.92 -5.47
N SER A 109 4.04 15.77 -6.03
CA SER A 109 4.85 14.72 -5.38
C SER A 109 6.20 15.17 -4.80
N THR A 110 6.72 16.31 -5.25
CA THR A 110 8.02 16.86 -4.83
C THR A 110 7.91 17.82 -3.66
N THR A 111 6.71 18.34 -3.39
CA THR A 111 6.47 19.36 -2.35
C THR A 111 5.45 18.90 -1.30
N TRP A 112 4.61 17.92 -1.62
CA TRP A 112 3.62 17.39 -0.68
C TRP A 112 4.28 16.57 0.42
N GLU A 113 4.00 16.92 1.67
CA GLU A 113 4.34 16.13 2.85
C GLU A 113 3.07 15.71 3.58
N TRP A 114 2.80 14.42 3.54
CA TRP A 114 1.61 13.79 4.10
C TRP A 114 1.64 13.61 5.63
N ASP A 115 0.44 13.45 6.23
CA ASP A 115 0.19 13.27 7.67
C ASP A 115 0.42 11.82 8.12
N PHE A 116 1.65 11.34 7.92
CA PHE A 116 2.11 9.98 8.18
C PHE A 116 3.53 9.98 8.75
N ALA A 117 3.91 8.96 9.52
CA ALA A 117 5.24 8.91 10.16
C ALA A 117 6.41 8.82 9.14
N THR A 118 6.20 8.13 8.01
CA THR A 118 7.18 8.02 6.93
C THR A 118 7.39 9.36 6.20
N PRO A 119 8.64 9.84 6.01
CA PRO A 119 8.95 10.96 5.12
C PRO A 119 8.59 10.68 3.65
N ALA A 120 8.13 11.66 2.89
CA ALA A 120 7.69 11.43 1.50
C ALA A 120 8.77 10.79 0.62
N ASP A 121 10.04 11.20 0.77
CA ASP A 121 11.15 10.66 0.00
C ASP A 121 11.45 9.19 0.32
N ALA A 122 11.26 8.78 1.58
CA ALA A 122 11.40 7.38 1.97
C ALA A 122 10.30 6.54 1.32
N TRP A 123 9.04 7.01 1.39
CA TRP A 123 7.89 6.36 0.74
C TRP A 123 8.08 6.22 -0.78
N LYS A 124 8.52 7.28 -1.46
CA LYS A 124 8.78 7.24 -2.92
C LYS A 124 9.87 6.22 -3.28
N ARG A 125 10.86 6.01 -2.41
CA ARG A 125 11.91 5.02 -2.64
C ARG A 125 11.39 3.59 -2.42
N THR A 126 10.80 3.31 -1.27
CA THR A 126 10.43 1.94 -0.89
C THR A 126 9.16 1.49 -1.59
N HIS A 127 8.12 2.31 -1.57
CA HIS A 127 6.85 1.96 -2.17
C HIS A 127 6.83 2.26 -3.68
N ASN A 128 7.01 3.52 -4.09
CA ASN A 128 6.82 3.86 -5.51
C ASN A 128 7.87 3.23 -6.43
N HIS A 129 9.12 3.09 -5.98
CA HIS A 129 10.15 2.47 -6.79
C HIS A 129 10.25 0.96 -6.55
N LEU A 130 10.52 0.48 -5.33
CA LEU A 130 10.74 -0.95 -5.13
C LEU A 130 9.44 -1.76 -5.27
N HIS A 131 8.39 -1.41 -4.52
CA HIS A 131 7.17 -2.20 -4.50
C HIS A 131 6.43 -2.20 -5.84
N HIS A 132 6.26 -1.06 -6.52
CA HIS A 132 5.61 -1.04 -7.85
C HIS A 132 6.46 -1.66 -8.95
N THR A 133 7.79 -1.71 -8.80
CA THR A 133 8.64 -2.47 -9.73
C THR A 133 8.49 -3.97 -9.48
N TYR A 134 8.59 -4.40 -8.23
CA TYR A 134 8.76 -5.82 -7.86
C TYR A 134 7.57 -6.44 -7.15
N THR A 135 6.35 -5.92 -7.32
CA THR A 135 5.14 -6.31 -6.58
C THR A 135 5.02 -7.81 -6.33
N ASN A 136 4.94 -8.18 -5.06
CA ASN A 136 4.86 -9.55 -4.53
C ASN A 136 6.00 -10.51 -4.96
N VAL A 137 7.14 -9.99 -5.40
CA VAL A 137 8.35 -10.78 -5.70
C VAL A 137 9.14 -11.02 -4.41
N VAL A 138 9.30 -12.28 -4.02
CA VAL A 138 9.93 -12.69 -2.77
C VAL A 138 11.42 -12.34 -2.77
N GLY A 139 11.86 -11.62 -1.73
CA GLY A 139 13.24 -11.14 -1.60
C GLY A 139 13.58 -9.88 -2.41
N ARG A 140 12.59 -9.30 -3.11
CA ARG A 140 12.71 -7.99 -3.78
C ARG A 140 11.63 -7.02 -3.33
N ASP A 141 10.38 -7.44 -3.32
CA ASP A 141 9.29 -6.68 -2.71
C ASP A 141 9.40 -6.76 -1.20
N ARG A 142 9.77 -5.63 -0.61
CA ARG A 142 9.86 -5.52 0.83
C ARG A 142 8.44 -5.40 1.44
N ASP A 143 7.42 -4.95 0.69
CA ASP A 143 6.05 -4.80 1.18
C ASP A 143 5.36 -6.18 1.35
N LEU A 144 5.93 -7.25 0.77
CA LEU A 144 5.50 -8.63 0.97
C LEU A 144 5.76 -9.09 2.42
N GLY A 145 4.79 -8.79 3.28
CA GLY A 145 4.84 -9.08 4.71
C GLY A 145 5.71 -8.12 5.52
N TYR A 146 6.15 -6.99 4.94
CA TYR A 146 6.89 -5.92 5.62
C TYR A 146 8.11 -6.42 6.41
N THR A 147 8.78 -7.46 5.92
CA THR A 147 9.90 -8.18 6.57
C THR A 147 9.60 -8.87 7.91
N VAL A 148 8.38 -8.74 8.44
CA VAL A 148 7.97 -9.29 9.75
C VAL A 148 7.02 -10.47 9.62
N LEU A 149 6.18 -10.46 8.58
CA LEU A 149 5.17 -11.47 8.33
C LEU A 149 5.63 -12.39 7.20
N ARG A 150 5.39 -13.69 7.38
CA ARG A 150 5.48 -14.67 6.29
C ARG A 150 4.15 -14.71 5.54
N MET A 151 4.17 -14.30 4.28
CA MET A 151 3.00 -14.20 3.40
C MET A 151 3.08 -15.12 2.18
N ALA A 152 4.25 -15.73 1.97
CA ALA A 152 4.52 -16.62 0.85
C ALA A 152 5.12 -17.97 1.33
N PRO A 153 4.95 -19.06 0.57
CA PRO A 153 5.43 -20.39 0.97
C PRO A 153 6.96 -20.52 0.88
N ASP A 154 7.58 -19.80 -0.04
CA ASP A 154 9.02 -19.74 -0.33
C ASP A 154 9.80 -18.85 0.65
N GLN A 155 9.12 -18.02 1.44
CA GLN A 155 9.74 -17.36 2.59
C GLN A 155 10.11 -18.40 3.66
N PRO A 156 11.33 -18.34 4.25
CA PRO A 156 11.76 -19.27 5.28
C PRO A 156 10.85 -19.17 6.50
N TRP A 157 10.57 -20.32 7.14
CA TRP A 157 9.77 -20.35 8.34
C TRP A 157 10.64 -20.38 9.60
N HIS A 158 10.28 -19.57 10.59
CA HIS A 158 10.89 -19.54 11.93
C HIS A 158 9.80 -19.67 13.01
N PRO A 159 10.12 -20.22 14.20
CA PRO A 159 9.14 -20.40 15.28
C PRO A 159 8.39 -19.13 15.71
N GLY A 160 9.00 -17.95 15.53
CA GLY A 160 8.35 -16.66 15.80
C GLY A 160 7.10 -16.41 14.96
N HIS A 161 6.97 -17.04 13.78
CA HIS A 161 5.77 -16.89 12.94
C HIS A 161 4.51 -17.47 13.56
N LEU A 162 4.61 -18.31 14.60
CA LEU A 162 3.43 -18.73 15.37
C LEU A 162 2.71 -17.53 16.01
N LEU A 163 3.44 -16.42 16.28
CA LEU A 163 2.89 -15.17 16.80
C LEU A 163 2.49 -14.19 15.69
N GLN A 164 2.65 -14.54 14.42
CA GLN A 164 2.30 -13.66 13.29
C GLN A 164 0.86 -13.14 13.33
N PRO A 165 -0.17 -13.94 13.70
CA PRO A 165 -1.53 -13.41 13.80
C PRO A 165 -1.64 -12.30 14.87
N LEU A 166 -0.94 -12.47 16.00
CA LEU A 166 -0.86 -11.45 17.03
C LEU A 166 -0.11 -10.22 16.53
N PHE A 167 1.04 -10.39 15.88
CA PHE A 167 1.81 -9.27 15.32
C PHE A 167 1.02 -8.51 14.25
N THR A 168 0.26 -9.20 13.39
CA THR A 168 -0.62 -8.56 12.40
C THR A 168 -1.70 -7.73 13.09
N ALA A 169 -2.35 -8.27 14.13
CA ALA A 169 -3.36 -7.53 14.90
C ALA A 169 -2.78 -6.31 15.63
N LEU A 170 -1.56 -6.44 16.18
CA LEU A 170 -0.88 -5.36 16.89
C LEU A 170 -0.29 -4.30 15.95
N LEU A 171 0.08 -4.68 14.72
CA LEU A 171 0.58 -3.76 13.70
C LEU A 171 -0.52 -2.81 13.22
N ALA A 172 -1.75 -3.30 13.05
CA ALA A 172 -2.87 -2.52 12.53
C ALA A 172 -3.10 -1.15 13.23
N PRO A 173 -3.16 -1.03 14.58
CA PRO A 173 -3.35 0.27 15.24
C PRO A 173 -2.14 1.22 15.18
N VAL A 174 -0.94 0.70 14.85
CA VAL A 174 0.32 1.46 14.80
C VAL A 174 0.96 1.41 13.41
N PHE A 175 0.16 1.15 12.37
CA PHE A 175 0.63 0.79 11.03
C PHE A 175 1.65 1.78 10.46
N GLU A 176 1.43 3.09 10.63
CA GLU A 176 2.39 4.11 10.19
C GLU A 176 3.80 3.97 10.76
N TRP A 177 3.90 3.54 12.02
CA TRP A 177 5.18 3.36 12.69
C TRP A 177 5.86 2.09 12.19
N GLY A 178 5.06 1.06 11.89
CA GLY A 178 5.53 -0.13 11.21
C GLY A 178 6.17 0.21 9.88
N ILE A 179 5.47 0.98 9.03
CA ILE A 179 5.98 1.42 7.73
C ILE A 179 7.20 2.34 7.88
N ALA A 180 7.17 3.32 8.78
CA ALA A 180 8.29 4.23 8.98
C ALA A 180 9.59 3.52 9.39
N LEU A 181 9.50 2.55 10.31
CA LEU A 181 10.66 1.74 10.72
C LEU A 181 11.13 0.81 9.60
N TYR A 182 10.17 0.24 8.87
CA TYR A 182 10.43 -0.61 7.73
C TYR A 182 11.18 0.13 6.59
N ASP A 183 10.82 1.40 6.34
CA ASP A 183 11.44 2.25 5.30
C ASP A 183 12.87 2.71 5.63
N LEU A 184 13.29 2.57 6.89
CA LEU A 184 14.69 2.81 7.28
C LEU A 184 15.65 1.79 6.68
N GLU A 185 15.15 0.62 6.25
CA GLU A 185 15.96 -0.45 5.64
C GLU A 185 17.12 -0.85 6.56
N VAL A 186 16.81 -1.13 7.82
CA VAL A 186 17.80 -1.47 8.87
C VAL A 186 18.65 -2.67 8.47
N ASP A 187 18.05 -3.67 7.84
CA ASP A 187 18.71 -4.86 7.31
C ASP A 187 19.73 -4.53 6.20
N GLU A 188 19.42 -3.58 5.32
CA GLU A 188 20.35 -3.09 4.29
C GLU A 188 21.55 -2.36 4.92
N ALA A 189 21.32 -1.61 6.00
CA ALA A 189 22.38 -0.94 6.76
C ALA A 189 23.27 -1.96 7.49
N LEU A 190 22.67 -2.98 8.13
CA LEU A 190 23.40 -4.07 8.80
C LEU A 190 24.19 -4.92 7.81
N ALA A 191 23.67 -5.13 6.60
CA ALA A 191 24.35 -5.83 5.53
C ALA A 191 25.42 -4.99 4.81
N GLY A 192 25.56 -3.70 5.16
CA GLY A 192 26.53 -2.78 4.57
C GLY A 192 26.18 -2.28 3.17
N ARG A 193 24.97 -2.58 2.65
CA ARG A 193 24.48 -2.09 1.35
C ARG A 193 23.98 -0.65 1.43
N LYS A 194 23.47 -0.23 2.59
CA LYS A 194 23.15 1.17 2.90
C LYS A 194 24.25 1.78 3.75
N SER A 195 24.81 2.91 3.30
CA SER A 195 25.85 3.60 4.07
C SER A 195 25.32 4.10 5.41
N VAL A 196 26.17 4.08 6.45
CA VAL A 196 25.83 4.60 7.79
C VAL A 196 25.35 6.05 7.72
N ARG A 197 25.96 6.87 6.86
CA ARG A 197 25.54 8.27 6.66
C ARG A 197 24.11 8.37 6.11
N ALA A 198 23.76 7.57 5.11
CA ALA A 198 22.41 7.55 4.55
C ALA A 198 21.39 7.06 5.59
N PHE A 199 21.71 5.99 6.31
CA PHE A 199 20.86 5.47 7.39
C PHE A 199 20.59 6.51 8.49
N LEU A 200 21.63 7.22 8.96
CA LEU A 200 21.48 8.28 9.97
C LEU A 200 20.68 9.47 9.43
N GLY A 201 20.85 9.82 8.14
CA GLY A 201 20.06 10.85 7.47
C GLY A 201 18.58 10.52 7.45
N ASP A 202 18.22 9.33 6.97
CA ASP A 202 16.85 8.83 6.92
C ASP A 202 16.22 8.75 8.32
N THR A 203 16.99 8.25 9.29
CA THR A 203 16.55 8.19 10.70
C THR A 203 16.27 9.58 11.25
N THR A 204 17.14 10.55 10.97
CA THR A 204 16.95 11.94 11.43
C THR A 204 15.71 12.57 10.80
N ALA A 205 15.47 12.34 9.50
CA ALA A 205 14.28 12.82 8.80
C ALA A 205 12.99 12.21 9.39
N MET A 206 12.97 10.88 9.56
CA MET A 206 11.85 10.17 10.17
C MET A 206 11.57 10.67 11.60
N VAL A 207 12.60 10.76 12.46
CA VAL A 207 12.44 11.23 13.84
C VAL A 207 11.99 12.69 13.88
N GLY A 208 12.55 13.56 13.04
CA GLY A 208 12.13 14.97 12.96
C GLY A 208 10.65 15.10 12.61
N LYS A 209 10.18 14.33 11.63
CA LYS A 209 8.77 14.27 11.25
C LYS A 209 7.90 13.69 12.37
N ALA A 210 8.32 12.58 12.96
CA ALA A 210 7.63 11.93 14.08
C ALA A 210 7.44 12.87 15.27
N VAL A 211 8.49 13.60 15.66
CA VAL A 211 8.45 14.59 16.74
C VAL A 211 7.51 15.73 16.38
N HIS A 212 7.58 16.25 15.15
CA HIS A 212 6.69 17.32 14.69
C HIS A 212 5.22 16.89 14.76
N GLN A 213 4.89 15.70 14.23
CA GLN A 213 3.52 15.17 14.23
C GLN A 213 3.01 14.88 15.64
N ALA A 214 3.84 14.25 16.48
CA ALA A 214 3.48 13.97 17.87
C ALA A 214 3.31 15.26 18.69
N ALA A 215 4.18 16.25 18.51
CA ALA A 215 4.04 17.56 19.15
C ALA A 215 2.77 18.27 18.70
N LYS A 216 2.43 18.20 17.41
CA LYS A 216 1.18 18.75 16.87
C LYS A 216 -0.05 18.07 17.49
N ASP A 217 -0.22 16.76 17.31
CA ASP A 217 -1.47 16.06 17.62
C ASP A 217 -1.62 15.70 19.11
N TYR A 218 -0.53 15.52 19.85
CA TYR A 218 -0.58 15.03 21.24
C TYR A 218 -0.12 16.06 22.28
N VAL A 219 0.42 17.20 21.86
CA VAL A 219 0.82 18.28 22.78
C VAL A 219 0.07 19.57 22.45
N LEU A 220 0.27 20.14 21.25
CA LEU A 220 -0.28 21.44 20.88
C LEU A 220 -1.81 21.46 20.94
N PHE A 221 -2.50 20.56 20.24
CA PHE A 221 -3.97 20.58 20.21
C PHE A 221 -4.62 20.25 21.57
N PRO A 222 -4.13 19.28 22.35
CA PRO A 222 -4.59 19.10 23.72
C PRO A 222 -4.39 20.32 24.60
N LEU A 223 -3.23 21.00 24.53
CA LEU A 223 -2.99 22.23 25.29
C LEU A 223 -3.92 23.37 24.88
N LEU A 224 -4.15 23.55 23.58
CA LEU A 224 -5.10 24.53 23.05
C LEU A 224 -6.55 24.25 23.46
N ALA A 225 -6.89 22.97 23.71
CA ALA A 225 -8.21 22.56 24.17
C ALA A 225 -8.47 22.85 25.66
N GLY A 226 -7.46 23.27 26.42
CA GLY A 226 -7.61 23.72 27.81
C GLY A 226 -8.29 22.67 28.70
N PRO A 227 -9.47 22.96 29.30
CA PRO A 227 -10.21 21.98 30.10
C PRO A 227 -10.54 20.67 29.36
N SER A 228 -10.65 20.72 28.03
CA SER A 228 -10.88 19.54 27.18
C SER A 228 -9.59 18.82 26.77
N ALA A 229 -8.43 19.11 27.39
CA ALA A 229 -7.14 18.56 26.98
C ALA A 229 -7.12 17.02 26.88
N LEU A 230 -7.60 16.32 27.92
CA LEU A 230 -7.61 14.86 27.93
C LEU A 230 -8.60 14.27 26.91
N PRO A 231 -9.88 14.70 26.84
CA PRO A 231 -10.77 14.28 25.77
C PRO A 231 -10.24 14.58 24.36
N CYS A 232 -9.64 15.75 24.14
CA CYS A 232 -8.99 16.13 22.88
C CYS A 232 -7.83 15.18 22.54
N LEU A 233 -6.94 14.87 23.49
CA LEU A 233 -5.86 13.90 23.31
C LEU A 233 -6.40 12.53 22.89
N LEU A 234 -7.44 12.04 23.58
CA LEU A 234 -8.08 10.76 23.25
C LEU A 234 -8.76 10.79 21.88
N GLY A 235 -9.34 11.92 21.48
CA GLY A 235 -9.91 12.10 20.15
C GLY A 235 -8.85 12.05 19.04
N ASN A 236 -7.71 12.73 19.24
CA ASN A 236 -6.57 12.67 18.32
C ASN A 236 -6.01 11.24 18.21
N LEU A 237 -5.79 10.58 19.35
CA LEU A 237 -5.31 9.20 19.38
C LEU A 237 -6.29 8.26 18.66
N THR A 238 -7.58 8.39 18.92
CA THR A 238 -8.63 7.57 18.28
C THR A 238 -8.62 7.77 16.77
N ALA A 239 -8.54 9.02 16.29
CA ALA A 239 -8.53 9.32 14.87
C ALA A 239 -7.30 8.75 14.15
N THR A 240 -6.12 8.87 14.76
CA THR A 240 -4.87 8.28 14.23
C THR A 240 -4.93 6.76 14.22
N THR A 241 -5.38 6.13 15.31
CA THR A 241 -5.54 4.67 15.38
C THR A 241 -6.56 4.15 14.36
N ALA A 242 -7.70 4.82 14.22
CA ALA A 242 -8.71 4.46 13.23
C ALA A 242 -8.17 4.54 11.80
N ARG A 243 -7.42 5.61 11.48
CA ARG A 243 -6.73 5.73 10.20
C ARG A 243 -5.70 4.62 9.98
N ASN A 244 -4.88 4.29 10.98
CA ASN A 244 -3.89 3.20 10.90
C ASN A 244 -4.57 1.85 10.61
N VAL A 245 -5.63 1.51 11.36
CA VAL A 245 -6.39 0.26 11.15
C VAL A 245 -7.01 0.22 9.76
N TRP A 246 -7.53 1.36 9.27
CA TRP A 246 -8.11 1.47 7.94
C TRP A 246 -7.05 1.27 6.85
N ALA A 247 -5.95 2.02 6.89
CA ALA A 247 -4.86 1.92 5.92
C ALA A 247 -4.28 0.50 5.87
N HIS A 248 -3.98 -0.08 7.04
CA HIS A 248 -3.53 -1.48 7.14
C HIS A 248 -4.53 -2.43 6.46
N THR A 249 -5.81 -2.32 6.81
CA THR A 249 -6.86 -3.18 6.25
C THR A 249 -6.91 -3.09 4.72
N VAL A 250 -6.92 -1.88 4.16
CA VAL A 250 -7.04 -1.67 2.72
C VAL A 250 -5.81 -2.19 1.99
N ILE A 251 -4.61 -1.83 2.43
CA ILE A 251 -3.35 -2.22 1.77
C ILE A 251 -3.17 -3.73 1.81
N PHE A 252 -3.42 -4.37 2.96
CA PHE A 252 -3.32 -5.83 3.07
C PHE A 252 -4.35 -6.57 2.21
N CYS A 253 -5.58 -6.06 2.13
CA CYS A 253 -6.61 -6.61 1.25
C CYS A 253 -6.29 -6.43 -0.23
N GLY A 254 -5.45 -5.46 -0.59
CA GLY A 254 -4.96 -5.25 -1.94
C GLY A 254 -3.90 -6.25 -2.39
N HIS A 255 -3.10 -6.79 -1.46
CA HIS A 255 -1.91 -7.59 -1.79
C HIS A 255 -1.92 -9.04 -1.34
N PHE A 256 -2.72 -9.37 -0.31
CA PHE A 256 -2.63 -10.67 0.34
C PHE A 256 -3.90 -11.54 0.39
N PRO A 257 -5.05 -11.23 -0.25
CA PRO A 257 -6.12 -12.22 -0.31
C PRO A 257 -5.66 -13.46 -1.11
N GLY A 258 -6.26 -14.61 -0.81
CA GLY A 258 -5.79 -15.94 -1.18
C GLY A 258 -5.63 -16.22 -2.68
N ASP A 259 -6.27 -15.44 -3.55
CA ASP A 259 -6.14 -15.57 -5.01
C ASP A 259 -4.96 -14.76 -5.57
N VAL A 260 -4.31 -13.93 -4.74
CA VAL A 260 -3.14 -13.13 -5.14
C VAL A 260 -1.89 -13.99 -5.12
N HIS A 261 -1.15 -13.96 -6.21
CA HIS A 261 0.08 -14.70 -6.40
C HIS A 261 1.28 -14.00 -5.75
N THR A 262 2.25 -14.80 -5.33
CA THR A 262 3.59 -14.38 -4.92
C THR A 262 4.59 -15.03 -5.86
N PHE A 263 5.65 -14.32 -6.21
CA PHE A 263 6.58 -14.72 -7.26
C PHE A 263 7.95 -14.96 -6.66
N ALA A 264 8.57 -16.10 -6.94
CA ALA A 264 9.97 -16.30 -6.57
C ALA A 264 10.84 -15.38 -7.43
N TYR A 265 11.86 -14.76 -6.84
CA TYR A 265 12.81 -14.00 -7.63
C TYR A 265 13.74 -14.93 -8.40
N THR A 266 13.75 -14.82 -9.72
CA THR A 266 14.82 -15.28 -10.58
C THR A 266 15.24 -14.13 -11.48
N GLU A 267 16.55 -13.93 -11.65
CA GLU A 267 17.11 -12.80 -12.40
C GLU A 267 16.58 -12.80 -13.85
N GLU A 268 16.52 -13.97 -14.49
CA GLU A 268 15.97 -14.14 -15.84
C GLU A 268 14.49 -13.78 -15.95
N GLN A 269 13.64 -14.12 -14.97
CA GLN A 269 12.20 -13.86 -15.06
C GLN A 269 11.80 -12.45 -14.62
N ILE A 270 12.61 -11.77 -13.82
CA ILE A 270 12.24 -10.47 -13.24
C ILE A 270 13.04 -9.31 -13.86
N GLU A 271 14.31 -9.50 -14.22
CA GLU A 271 15.10 -8.45 -14.86
C GLU A 271 14.99 -8.48 -16.39
N GLY A 272 14.63 -9.65 -16.95
CA GLY A 272 14.38 -9.84 -18.38
C GLY A 272 12.92 -9.70 -18.81
N GLU A 273 11.99 -9.38 -17.89
CA GLU A 273 10.56 -9.39 -18.20
C GLU A 273 10.18 -8.32 -19.23
N SER A 274 9.38 -8.72 -20.21
CA SER A 274 8.71 -7.81 -21.13
C SER A 274 7.68 -6.94 -20.40
N ARG A 275 7.25 -5.86 -21.05
CA ARG A 275 6.19 -4.99 -20.50
C ARG A 275 4.88 -5.76 -20.25
N GLY A 276 4.57 -6.72 -21.11
CA GLY A 276 3.40 -7.59 -20.98
C GLY A 276 3.48 -8.53 -19.79
N GLU A 277 4.65 -9.14 -19.55
CA GLU A 277 4.91 -9.99 -18.39
C GLU A 277 4.86 -9.21 -17.08
N TRP A 278 5.42 -7.99 -17.06
CA TRP A 278 5.26 -7.08 -15.92
C TRP A 278 3.78 -6.83 -15.62
N TYR A 279 2.97 -6.49 -16.63
CA TYR A 279 1.53 -6.29 -16.45
C TYR A 279 0.80 -7.53 -15.95
N LEU A 280 1.14 -8.70 -16.48
CA LEU A 280 0.59 -9.97 -16.03
C LEU A 280 0.86 -10.20 -14.54
N ARG A 281 2.10 -9.95 -14.11
CA ARG A 281 2.51 -10.04 -12.71
C ARG A 281 1.75 -9.06 -11.82
N GLN A 282 1.57 -7.82 -12.27
CA GLN A 282 0.79 -6.82 -11.54
C GLN A 282 -0.67 -7.23 -11.33
N ILE A 283 -1.33 -7.77 -12.36
CA ILE A 283 -2.72 -8.25 -12.28
C ILE A 283 -2.84 -9.44 -11.31
N GLN A 284 -1.88 -10.36 -11.35
CA GLN A 284 -1.88 -11.55 -10.50
C GLN A 284 -1.42 -11.24 -9.07
N GLY A 285 -0.61 -10.20 -8.87
CA GLY A 285 -0.01 -9.76 -7.62
C GLY A 285 -0.88 -8.79 -6.80
N SER A 286 -2.09 -8.47 -7.25
CA SER A 286 -2.97 -7.52 -6.59
C SER A 286 -4.44 -7.93 -6.68
N ALA A 287 -5.27 -7.35 -5.82
CA ALA A 287 -6.71 -7.63 -5.75
C ALA A 287 -7.53 -6.39 -5.42
N ASN A 288 -8.72 -6.32 -6.02
CA ASN A 288 -9.64 -5.21 -5.87
C ASN A 288 -10.66 -5.45 -4.75
N ILE A 289 -11.15 -4.35 -4.17
CA ILE A 289 -12.25 -4.32 -3.20
C ILE A 289 -13.49 -3.76 -3.89
N GLU A 290 -14.57 -4.53 -3.93
CA GLU A 290 -15.87 -4.07 -4.43
C GLU A 290 -16.55 -3.16 -3.40
N GLY A 291 -17.16 -2.07 -3.88
CA GLY A 291 -17.91 -1.14 -3.04
C GLY A 291 -18.58 -0.02 -3.83
N GLY A 292 -19.06 0.98 -3.10
CA GLY A 292 -19.63 2.20 -3.68
C GLY A 292 -18.65 3.38 -3.65
N PRO A 293 -19.05 4.56 -4.18
CA PRO A 293 -18.18 5.72 -4.32
C PRO A 293 -17.52 6.18 -3.01
N LEU A 294 -18.24 6.10 -1.89
CA LEU A 294 -17.67 6.45 -0.59
C LEU A 294 -16.55 5.48 -0.16
N LEU A 295 -16.70 4.18 -0.42
CA LEU A 295 -15.63 3.22 -0.13
C LEU A 295 -14.42 3.54 -0.99
N HIS A 296 -14.62 3.73 -2.30
CA HIS A 296 -13.53 4.06 -3.23
C HIS A 296 -12.76 5.29 -2.76
N LEU A 297 -13.46 6.38 -2.43
CA LEU A 297 -12.85 7.59 -1.88
C LEU A 297 -12.08 7.32 -0.57
N LEU A 298 -12.70 6.62 0.39
CA LEU A 298 -12.04 6.34 1.68
C LEU A 298 -10.84 5.41 1.54
N THR A 299 -10.79 4.56 0.52
CA THR A 299 -9.62 3.74 0.20
C THR A 299 -8.55 4.47 -0.60
N GLY A 300 -8.73 5.75 -0.96
CA GLY A 300 -7.78 6.41 -1.86
C GLY A 300 -7.86 5.90 -3.30
N ASN A 301 -8.99 5.30 -3.66
CA ASN A 301 -9.20 4.42 -4.81
C ASN A 301 -8.32 3.16 -4.85
N LEU A 302 -7.62 2.81 -3.76
CA LEU A 302 -6.92 1.51 -3.63
C LEU A 302 -7.86 0.30 -3.57
N SER A 303 -9.17 0.53 -3.50
CA SER A 303 -10.16 -0.49 -3.88
C SER A 303 -9.98 -1.01 -5.32
N HIS A 304 -9.26 -0.27 -6.16
CA HIS A 304 -8.86 -0.63 -7.51
C HIS A 304 -7.34 -0.91 -7.56
N GLN A 305 -6.85 -1.76 -6.65
CA GLN A 305 -5.43 -2.09 -6.51
C GLN A 305 -4.80 -2.61 -7.83
N ILE A 306 -5.53 -3.40 -8.61
CA ILE A 306 -5.06 -3.88 -9.92
C ILE A 306 -4.77 -2.68 -10.83
N GLU A 307 -5.72 -1.76 -10.97
CA GLU A 307 -5.54 -0.55 -11.79
C GLU A 307 -4.43 0.35 -11.27
N HIS A 308 -4.33 0.47 -9.95
CA HIS A 308 -3.27 1.23 -9.30
C HIS A 308 -1.88 0.66 -9.63
N HIS A 309 -1.71 -0.66 -9.56
CA HIS A 309 -0.44 -1.32 -9.89
C HIS A 309 -0.11 -1.30 -11.38
N LEU A 310 -1.13 -1.34 -12.24
CA LEU A 310 -0.94 -1.17 -13.67
C LEU A 310 -0.48 0.25 -14.01
N PHE A 311 -1.14 1.28 -13.45
CA PHE A 311 -0.94 2.69 -13.79
C PHE A 311 -0.91 3.58 -12.52
N PRO A 312 0.17 3.49 -11.70
CA PRO A 312 0.23 4.17 -10.41
C PRO A 312 0.27 5.69 -10.52
N ASP A 313 0.69 6.22 -11.67
CA ASP A 313 0.82 7.64 -11.98
C ASP A 313 -0.43 8.27 -12.63
N LEU A 314 -1.50 7.49 -12.78
CA LEU A 314 -2.77 7.95 -13.32
C LEU A 314 -3.68 8.47 -12.18
N PRO A 315 -4.44 9.58 -12.37
CA PRO A 315 -5.37 10.08 -11.37
C PRO A 315 -6.30 9.01 -10.79
N SER A 316 -6.22 8.82 -9.47
CA SER A 316 -7.00 7.86 -8.67
C SER A 316 -8.50 7.86 -8.98
N ASN A 317 -9.07 9.06 -9.19
CA ASN A 317 -10.50 9.26 -9.46
C ASN A 317 -10.99 8.57 -10.74
N ARG A 318 -10.08 8.18 -11.64
CA ARG A 318 -10.41 7.50 -12.89
C ARG A 318 -10.39 5.98 -12.78
N TYR A 319 -9.87 5.41 -11.70
CA TYR A 319 -9.75 3.96 -11.56
C TYR A 319 -11.10 3.23 -11.61
N ALA A 320 -12.17 3.86 -11.11
CA ALA A 320 -13.52 3.30 -11.19
C ALA A 320 -14.03 3.13 -12.64
N GLU A 321 -13.65 4.05 -13.55
CA GLU A 321 -13.97 3.96 -14.98
C GLU A 321 -13.03 3.00 -15.73
N LEU A 322 -11.77 2.95 -15.29
CA LEU A 322 -10.74 2.11 -15.88
C LEU A 322 -10.95 0.61 -15.58
N ALA A 323 -11.31 0.27 -14.34
CA ALA A 323 -11.46 -1.09 -13.86
C ALA A 323 -12.33 -2.01 -14.74
N PRO A 324 -13.55 -1.63 -15.19
CA PRO A 324 -14.34 -2.47 -16.08
C PRO A 324 -13.68 -2.70 -17.44
N ARG A 325 -12.79 -1.81 -17.90
CA ARG A 325 -12.06 -1.97 -19.17
C ARG A 325 -10.87 -2.91 -19.00
N VAL A 326 -10.11 -2.77 -17.91
CA VAL A 326 -9.04 -3.72 -17.55
C VAL A 326 -9.61 -5.12 -17.36
N ARG A 327 -10.74 -5.26 -16.67
CA ARG A 327 -11.43 -6.55 -16.49
C ARG A 327 -11.85 -7.19 -17.82
N LYS A 328 -12.31 -6.39 -18.80
CA LYS A 328 -12.63 -6.89 -20.15
C LYS A 328 -11.39 -7.34 -20.92
N ILE A 329 -10.27 -6.64 -20.77
CA ILE A 329 -8.97 -7.09 -21.31
C ILE A 329 -8.63 -8.42 -20.66
N CYS A 330 -8.57 -8.50 -19.33
CA CYS A 330 -8.26 -9.73 -18.59
C CYS A 330 -9.13 -10.92 -19.06
N ALA A 331 -10.43 -10.71 -19.24
CA ALA A 331 -11.35 -11.74 -19.73
C ALA A 331 -11.03 -12.25 -21.13
N ARG A 332 -10.60 -11.39 -22.07
CA ARG A 332 -10.18 -11.81 -23.42
C ARG A 332 -8.96 -12.72 -23.39
N TYR A 333 -8.05 -12.45 -22.46
CA TYR A 333 -6.81 -13.20 -22.25
C TYR A 333 -6.97 -14.36 -21.26
N GLY A 334 -8.17 -14.61 -20.73
CA GLY A 334 -8.41 -15.67 -19.74
C GLY A 334 -7.72 -15.44 -18.38
N LEU A 335 -7.34 -14.20 -18.07
CA LEU A 335 -6.68 -13.83 -16.83
C LEU A 335 -7.67 -13.73 -15.68
N PRO A 336 -7.31 -14.25 -14.48
CA PRO A 336 -8.11 -14.04 -13.29
C PRO A 336 -8.07 -12.55 -12.92
N TYR A 337 -9.21 -12.03 -12.49
CA TYR A 337 -9.32 -10.65 -12.03
C TYR A 337 -9.81 -10.69 -10.58
N ALA A 338 -8.86 -10.68 -9.65
CA ALA A 338 -9.13 -10.89 -8.23
C ALA A 338 -9.91 -9.71 -7.66
N THR A 339 -11.20 -9.91 -7.38
CA THR A 339 -12.08 -8.85 -6.87
C THR A 339 -13.16 -9.43 -5.97
N GLY A 340 -13.57 -8.67 -4.95
CA GLY A 340 -14.67 -9.05 -4.07
C GLY A 340 -14.94 -8.03 -2.98
N PRO A 341 -16.04 -8.17 -2.21
CA PRO A 341 -16.37 -7.25 -1.14
C PRO A 341 -15.31 -7.29 -0.02
N LEU A 342 -15.10 -6.15 0.65
CA LEU A 342 -14.04 -5.95 1.65
C LEU A 342 -13.96 -7.07 2.69
N TRP A 343 -15.09 -7.54 3.23
CA TRP A 343 -15.11 -8.59 4.25
C TRP A 343 -14.55 -9.93 3.74
N ARG A 344 -14.74 -10.27 2.45
CA ARG A 344 -14.16 -11.47 1.84
C ARG A 344 -12.67 -11.32 1.66
N GLN A 345 -12.22 -10.17 1.16
CA GLN A 345 -10.78 -9.89 1.01
C GLN A 345 -10.07 -9.93 2.37
N TYR A 346 -10.69 -9.33 3.39
CA TYR A 346 -10.18 -9.33 4.76
C TYR A 346 -10.10 -10.74 5.36
N ALA A 347 -11.18 -11.53 5.24
CA ALA A 347 -11.18 -12.91 5.71
C ALA A 347 -10.14 -13.78 4.98
N SER A 348 -9.99 -13.57 3.68
CA SER A 348 -9.03 -14.27 2.83
C SER A 348 -7.58 -13.92 3.21
N MET A 349 -7.30 -12.64 3.45
CA MET A 349 -6.00 -12.16 3.94
C MET A 349 -5.65 -12.77 5.30
N TRP A 350 -6.58 -12.76 6.26
CA TRP A 350 -6.36 -13.42 7.55
C TRP A 350 -6.16 -14.93 7.41
N GLY A 351 -6.88 -15.57 6.48
CA GLY A 351 -6.66 -16.96 6.12
C GLY A 351 -5.22 -17.23 5.67
N ARG A 352 -4.62 -16.31 4.87
CA ARG A 352 -3.21 -16.37 4.48
C ARG A 352 -2.29 -16.19 5.68
N VAL A 353 -2.51 -15.17 6.52
CA VAL A 353 -1.73 -14.93 7.75
C VAL A 353 -1.71 -16.17 8.64
N LEU A 354 -2.87 -16.78 8.90
CA LEU A 354 -2.99 -17.98 9.73
C LEU A 354 -2.33 -19.21 9.10
N ARG A 355 -2.47 -19.39 7.78
CA ARG A 355 -1.85 -20.50 7.05
C ARG A 355 -0.32 -20.42 7.11
N HIS A 356 0.24 -19.24 6.88
CA HIS A 356 1.69 -19.06 6.80
C HIS A 356 2.39 -18.91 8.16
N ALA A 357 1.62 -18.69 9.23
CA ALA A 357 2.09 -18.80 10.62
C ALA A 357 2.58 -20.21 10.97
N LEU A 358 2.01 -21.25 10.33
CA LEU A 358 2.39 -22.64 10.55
C LEU A 358 3.52 -23.09 9.62
N PRO A 359 4.35 -24.07 10.03
CA PRO A 359 5.40 -24.62 9.17
C PRO A 359 4.78 -25.33 7.97
N THR A 360 5.35 -25.10 6.78
CA THR A 360 4.99 -25.83 5.56
C THR A 360 5.83 -27.11 5.46
N ALA A 361 5.25 -28.21 4.99
CA ALA A 361 5.90 -29.54 4.96
C ALA A 361 7.30 -29.59 4.26
N HIS A 362 7.64 -28.58 3.45
CA HIS A 362 8.93 -28.47 2.75
C HIS A 362 10.05 -27.78 3.55
N SER A 363 9.77 -27.15 4.70
CA SER A 363 10.80 -26.46 5.51
C SER A 363 11.68 -27.41 6.35
N GLY A 364 11.53 -28.73 6.16
CA GLY A 364 12.34 -29.76 6.83
C GLY A 364 13.52 -30.27 6.01
N ALA A 365 13.55 -30.04 4.69
CA ALA A 365 14.50 -30.70 3.78
C ALA A 365 15.87 -29.99 3.66
N GLU A 366 15.97 -28.69 3.96
CA GLU A 366 17.23 -27.95 3.81
C GLU A 366 18.23 -28.17 4.95
N ARG A 367 17.83 -28.83 6.05
CA ARG A 367 18.77 -29.25 7.11
C ARG A 367 19.69 -30.42 6.72
N GLY A 368 19.61 -30.91 5.48
CA GLY A 368 20.40 -32.06 5.00
C GLY A 368 21.55 -31.73 4.04
N ILE A 369 21.67 -30.51 3.51
CA ILE A 369 22.61 -30.23 2.38
C ILE A 369 23.90 -29.49 2.82
N GLU A 370 23.95 -28.96 4.04
CA GLU A 370 25.13 -28.25 4.56
C GLU A 370 26.27 -29.17 5.06
N GLY A 371 26.06 -30.49 5.06
CA GLY A 371 27.04 -31.49 5.52
C GLY A 371 28.05 -32.00 4.49
N HIS A 372 27.99 -31.55 3.22
CA HIS A 372 28.81 -32.13 2.14
C HIS A 372 29.63 -31.13 1.32
N ARG A 373 29.86 -29.92 1.84
CA ARG A 373 30.77 -28.92 1.23
C ARG A 373 32.00 -28.57 2.08
N ARG A 374 32.46 -29.53 2.89
CA ARG A 374 33.77 -29.49 3.56
C ARG A 374 34.53 -30.79 3.35
N ALA A 375 34.89 -31.08 2.12
CA ALA A 375 36.01 -31.94 1.74
C ALA A 375 36.18 -31.81 0.23
N GLU A 376 37.02 -30.85 -0.19
CA GLU A 376 38.01 -30.94 -1.27
C GLU A 376 38.71 -29.57 -1.46
#